data_AF-A0AAV9M6M6-F1
#
_entry.id   AF-A0AAV9M6M6-F1
#
_cell.length_a   1.000
_cell.length_b   1.000
_cell.length_c   1.000
_cell.angle_alpha   90.00
_cell.angle_beta   90.00
_cell.angle_gamma   90.00
#
_symmetry.space_group_name_H-M   'P 1'
#
loop_
_entity.id
_entity.type
_entity.pdbx_description
1 polymer ?
#
loop_
_entity_poly.entity_id
_entity_poly.type
_entity_poly.pdbx_seq_one_letter_code
_entity_poly.pdbx_strand_id
1 'polypeptide(L)'
;MVLSKDHIVNLLLECSPLETMESSRIKNFSHFVIRSLKLKRNFISFHDDEEIDHSVEVIASNLHHLKISGSHHVLKCRLVDMSSVINNKLTFDITSIKDI
;
A
#
# COMPACT_ATOMS: atom_id res chain seq x y z
N MET A 1 8.06 -16.46 1.63
CA MET A 1 8.01 -16.23 0.17
C MET A 1 7.94 -14.73 -0.03
N VAL A 2 8.99 -14.09 -0.56
CA VAL A 2 8.99 -12.65 -0.84
C VAL A 2 8.39 -12.48 -2.22
N LEU A 3 7.19 -11.92 -2.32
CA LEU A 3 6.58 -11.57 -3.59
C LEU A 3 7.25 -10.29 -4.08
N SER A 4 7.85 -10.31 -5.27
CA SER A 4 8.34 -9.09 -5.92
C SER A 4 7.14 -8.20 -6.27
N LYS A 5 7.39 -6.90 -6.44
CA LYS A 5 6.39 -5.93 -6.93
C LYS A 5 5.63 -6.46 -8.16
N ASP A 6 6.35 -7.05 -9.10
CA ASP A 6 5.78 -7.55 -10.35
C ASP A 6 4.83 -8.73 -10.12
N HIS A 7 5.15 -9.62 -9.17
CA HIS A 7 4.24 -10.71 -8.80
C HIS A 7 2.95 -10.17 -8.19
N ILE A 8 3.03 -9.11 -7.37
CA ILE A 8 1.84 -8.52 -6.74
C ILE A 8 0.97 -7.80 -7.77
N VAL A 9 1.57 -7.03 -8.68
CA VAL A 9 0.85 -6.34 -9.75
C VAL A 9 0.14 -7.34 -10.67
N ASN A 10 0.83 -8.41 -11.07
CA ASN A 10 0.23 -9.46 -11.91
C ASN A 10 -0.93 -10.16 -11.18
N LEU A 11 -0.78 -10.43 -9.88
CA LEU A 11 -1.85 -11.03 -9.07
C LEU A 11 -3.07 -10.12 -8.98
N LEU A 12 -2.89 -8.79 -8.91
CA LEU A 12 -3.99 -7.83 -8.89
C LEU A 12 -4.69 -7.68 -10.25
N LEU A 13 -3.96 -7.85 -11.35
CA LEU A 13 -4.49 -7.75 -12.70
C LEU A 13 -5.21 -9.04 -13.13
N GLU A 14 -4.68 -10.21 -12.76
CA GLU A 14 -5.17 -11.52 -13.22
C GLU A 14 -6.20 -12.15 -12.26
N CYS A 15 -6.20 -11.77 -10.97
CA CYS A 15 -7.07 -12.38 -9.98
C CYS A 15 -8.43 -11.65 -9.91
N SER A 16 -9.29 -11.98 -10.88
CA SER A 16 -10.61 -11.37 -11.07
C SER A 16 -11.63 -11.48 -9.91
N PRO A 17 -11.50 -12.36 -8.88
CA PRO A 17 -12.39 -12.35 -7.72
C PRO A 17 -11.74 -11.80 -6.43
N LEU A 18 -10.53 -11.21 -6.50
CA LEU A 18 -9.81 -10.82 -5.30
C LEU A 18 -10.46 -9.62 -4.58
N GLU A 19 -11.25 -9.91 -3.54
CA GLU A 19 -11.94 -8.89 -2.74
C GLU A 19 -11.13 -8.42 -1.52
N THR A 20 -10.16 -9.22 -1.08
CA THR A 20 -9.32 -8.91 0.09
C THR A 20 -7.86 -9.17 -0.24
N MET A 21 -7.01 -8.21 0.09
CA MET A 21 -5.56 -8.30 -0.08
C MET A 21 -4.87 -7.87 1.20
N GLU A 22 -3.96 -8.70 1.68
CA GLU A 22 -3.05 -8.38 2.78
C GLU A 22 -1.63 -8.57 2.29
N SER A 23 -0.80 -7.57 2.49
CA SER A 23 0.62 -7.59 2.13
C SER A 23 1.41 -6.97 3.26
N SER A 24 2.36 -7.73 3.79
CA SER A 24 3.20 -7.30 4.89
C SER A 24 4.66 -7.45 4.53
N ARG A 25 5.50 -6.61 5.12
CA ARG A 25 6.95 -6.60 4.91
C ARG A 25 7.33 -6.43 3.44
N ILE A 26 6.58 -5.60 2.71
CA ILE A 26 6.98 -5.19 1.36
C ILE A 26 8.27 -4.37 1.49
N LYS A 27 9.29 -4.77 0.76
CA LYS A 27 10.65 -4.21 0.69
C LYS A 27 11.03 -3.83 -0.74
N ASN A 28 12.01 -2.97 -0.91
CA ASN A 28 12.72 -2.68 -2.16
C ASN A 28 11.78 -2.20 -3.29
N PHE A 29 10.90 -1.24 -3.01
CA PHE A 29 10.02 -0.65 -4.02
C PHE A 29 10.12 0.87 -4.03
N SER A 30 10.33 1.48 -5.20
CA SER A 30 10.21 2.94 -5.34
C SER A 30 8.75 3.41 -5.45
N HIS A 31 7.92 2.58 -6.09
CA HIS A 31 6.51 2.89 -6.34
C HIS A 31 5.67 1.61 -6.36
N PHE A 32 4.61 1.57 -5.56
CA PHE A 32 3.68 0.45 -5.45
C PHE A 32 2.26 0.89 -5.82
N VAL A 33 1.67 0.25 -6.84
CA VAL A 33 0.35 0.62 -7.36
C VAL A 33 -0.63 -0.52 -7.19
N ILE A 34 -1.75 -0.26 -6.52
CA ILE A 34 -2.89 -1.17 -6.46
C ILE A 34 -4.00 -0.61 -7.34
N ARG A 35 -4.41 -1.41 -8.32
CA ARG A 35 -5.57 -1.13 -9.19
C ARG A 35 -6.55 -2.29 -9.09
N SER A 36 -7.72 -2.05 -8.53
CA SER A 36 -8.77 -3.07 -8.52
C SER A 36 -10.15 -2.44 -8.37
N LEU A 37 -11.07 -2.85 -9.24
CA LEU A 37 -12.47 -2.47 -9.17
C LEU A 37 -13.27 -3.38 -8.21
N LYS A 38 -12.68 -4.45 -7.67
CA LYS A 38 -13.39 -5.43 -6.84
C LYS A 38 -12.83 -5.54 -5.42
N LEU A 39 -11.67 -4.94 -5.17
CA LEU A 39 -11.02 -5.00 -3.88
C LEU A 39 -11.82 -4.19 -2.86
N LYS A 40 -12.35 -4.87 -1.85
CA LYS A 40 -13.11 -4.28 -0.74
C LYS A 40 -12.23 -4.03 0.47
N ARG A 41 -11.19 -4.84 0.69
CA ARG A 41 -10.31 -4.75 1.85
C ARG A 41 -8.85 -4.81 1.45
N ASN A 42 -8.07 -3.84 1.90
CA ASN A 42 -6.65 -3.78 1.63
C ASN A 42 -5.85 -3.42 2.87
N PHE A 43 -4.88 -4.27 3.18
CA PHE A 43 -3.94 -4.10 4.29
C PHE A 43 -2.52 -4.14 3.74
N ILE A 44 -1.79 -3.05 3.93
CA ILE A 44 -0.40 -2.93 3.49
C ILE A 44 0.48 -2.56 4.67
N SER A 45 1.55 -3.32 4.86
CA SER A 45 2.65 -3.00 5.77
C SER A 45 3.97 -2.98 5.00
N PHE A 46 4.62 -1.83 5.07
CA PHE A 46 5.96 -1.62 4.56
C PHE A 46 6.96 -1.76 5.69
N HIS A 47 8.10 -2.35 5.36
CA HIS A 47 9.21 -2.47 6.29
C HIS A 47 10.45 -2.46 5.42
N ASP A 48 11.12 -1.32 5.28
CA ASP A 48 12.38 -1.25 4.57
C ASP A 48 13.50 -0.87 5.57
N ASP A 49 14.74 -1.11 5.19
CA ASP A 49 15.91 -0.72 5.99
C ASP A 49 16.73 0.36 5.25
N GLU A 50 16.31 0.74 4.03
CA GLU A 50 17.03 1.65 3.13
C GLU A 50 16.36 3.04 3.04
N GLU A 51 17.16 4.10 2.87
CA GLU A 51 16.69 5.48 2.63
C GLU A 51 16.16 5.68 1.20
N ILE A 52 15.20 4.86 0.79
CA ILE A 52 14.52 5.03 -0.50
C ILE A 52 13.21 5.79 -0.27
N ASP A 53 12.97 6.80 -1.10
CA ASP A 53 11.69 7.50 -1.16
C ASP A 53 10.60 6.51 -1.66
N HIS A 54 9.72 6.09 -0.77
CA HIS A 54 8.67 5.13 -1.10
C HIS A 54 7.38 5.84 -1.47
N SER A 55 6.73 5.37 -2.54
CA SER A 55 5.41 5.86 -2.95
C SER A 55 4.39 4.74 -3.14
N VAL A 56 3.15 5.01 -2.75
CA VAL A 56 2.03 4.08 -2.83
C VAL A 56 0.84 4.78 -3.48
N GLU A 57 0.30 4.17 -4.53
CA GLU A 57 -0.93 4.62 -5.17
C GLU A 57 -2.00 3.54 -5.08
N VAL A 58 -3.16 3.87 -4.51
CA VAL A 58 -4.32 2.97 -4.45
C VAL A 58 -5.44 3.57 -5.28
N ILE A 59 -5.86 2.81 -6.31
CA ILE A 59 -6.95 3.13 -7.22
C ILE A 59 -7.98 2.02 -7.10
N ALA A 60 -9.00 2.23 -6.26
CA ALA A 60 -9.99 1.19 -5.98
C ALA A 60 -11.36 1.78 -5.61
N SER A 61 -12.27 1.77 -6.59
CA SER A 61 -13.60 2.39 -6.51
C SER A 61 -14.61 1.67 -5.61
N ASN A 62 -14.28 0.45 -5.16
CA ASN A 62 -15.11 -0.38 -4.28
C ASN A 62 -14.38 -0.76 -2.98
N LEU A 63 -13.34 0.00 -2.63
CA LEU A 63 -12.60 -0.21 -1.40
C LEU A 63 -13.42 0.26 -0.21
N HIS A 64 -13.67 -0.63 0.75
CA HIS A 64 -14.42 -0.33 1.98
C HIS A 64 -13.46 -0.13 3.16
N HIS A 65 -12.39 -0.93 3.22
CA HIS A 65 -11.41 -0.87 4.29
C HIS A 65 -10.00 -0.74 3.72
N LEU A 66 -9.31 0.31 4.15
CA LEU A 66 -7.91 0.54 3.82
C LEU A 66 -7.08 0.69 5.10
N LYS A 67 -6.04 -0.13 5.24
CA LYS A 67 -5.01 0.07 6.24
C LYS A 67 -3.64 0.13 5.58
N ILE A 68 -2.92 1.22 5.81
CA ILE A 68 -1.55 1.38 5.35
C ILE A 68 -0.68 1.66 6.57
N SER A 69 0.40 0.89 6.70
CA SER A 69 1.35 0.98 7.80
C SER A 69 2.80 0.93 7.34
N GLY A 70 3.68 1.67 7.99
CA GLY A 70 5.12 1.65 7.68
C GLY A 70 5.96 2.45 8.65
N SER A 71 7.25 2.12 8.71
CA SER A 71 8.25 2.67 9.63
C SER A 71 9.22 3.70 8.99
N HIS A 72 8.87 4.27 7.83
CA HIS A 72 9.80 5.12 7.04
C HIS A 72 9.56 6.62 7.16
N HIS A 73 10.67 7.36 7.06
CA HIS A 73 10.76 8.82 7.12
C HIS A 73 9.96 9.54 6.02
N VAL A 74 9.79 8.95 4.81
CA VAL A 74 9.05 9.57 3.70
C VAL A 74 8.26 8.51 2.92
N LEU A 75 7.02 8.26 3.33
CA LEU A 75 6.06 7.50 2.54
C LEU A 75 5.05 8.44 1.89
N LYS A 76 5.13 8.58 0.56
CA LYS A 76 4.15 9.33 -0.23
C LYS A 76 2.98 8.42 -0.56
N CYS A 77 1.78 8.77 -0.11
CA CYS A 77 0.58 7.99 -0.37
C CYS A 77 -0.42 8.81 -1.22
N ARG A 78 -0.89 8.23 -2.33
CA ARG A 78 -1.93 8.79 -3.18
C ARG A 78 -3.11 7.84 -3.25
N LEU A 79 -4.27 8.32 -2.83
CA LEU A 79 -5.52 7.59 -2.83
C LEU A 79 -6.42 8.20 -3.92
N VAL A 80 -6.82 7.40 -4.91
CA VAL A 80 -7.63 7.84 -6.04
C VAL A 80 -8.95 7.07 -6.04
N ASP A 81 -10.05 7.81 -6.14
CA ASP A 81 -11.42 7.29 -6.10
C ASP A 81 -11.73 6.48 -4.82
N MET A 82 -11.82 7.19 -3.69
CA MET A 82 -12.15 6.63 -2.37
C MET A 82 -13.62 6.84 -1.99
N SER A 83 -14.49 7.01 -2.98
CA SER A 83 -15.92 7.29 -2.78
C SER A 83 -16.65 6.20 -2.00
N SER A 84 -16.18 4.95 -2.08
CA SER A 84 -16.74 3.78 -1.40
C SER A 84 -16.16 3.49 -0.01
N VAL A 85 -15.16 4.24 0.44
CA VAL A 85 -14.41 3.89 1.67
C VAL A 85 -15.23 4.22 2.91
N ILE A 86 -15.55 3.17 3.67
CA ILE A 86 -16.29 3.28 4.94
C ILE A 86 -15.33 3.48 6.11
N ASN A 87 -14.15 2.86 6.05
CA ASN A 87 -13.16 2.91 7.13
C ASN A 87 -11.73 2.97 6.58
N ASN A 88 -11.04 4.07 6.84
CA ASN A 88 -9.64 4.26 6.49
C ASN A 88 -8.79 4.42 7.76
N LYS A 89 -7.69 3.67 7.83
CA LYS A 89 -6.69 3.84 8.88
C LYS A 89 -5.30 3.97 8.29
N LEU A 90 -4.71 5.14 8.47
CA LEU A 90 -3.33 5.42 8.11
C LEU A 90 -2.50 5.41 9.39
N THR A 91 -1.40 4.66 9.42
CA THR A 91 -0.53 4.58 10.60
C THR A 91 0.92 4.62 10.15
N PHE A 92 1.62 5.71 10.45
CA PHE A 92 3.03 5.84 10.13
C PHE A 92 3.82 6.14 11.39
N ASP A 93 4.98 5.50 11.52
CA ASP A 93 5.95 5.92 12.52
C ASP A 93 6.75 7.09 11.95
N ILE A 94 6.53 8.28 12.53
CA ILE A 94 7.25 9.49 12.15
C ILE A 94 8.45 9.62 13.10
N THR A 95 9.63 9.26 12.60
CA THR A 95 10.91 9.56 13.27
C THR A 95 11.37 10.95 12.83
N SER A 96 11.30 11.90 13.78
CA SER A 96 11.76 13.28 13.55
C SER A 96 13.28 13.30 13.37
N ILE A 97 13.74 13.75 12.20
CA ILE A 97 15.16 14.02 11.97
C ILE A 97 15.45 15.36 12.66
N LYS A 98 16.21 15.33 13.76
CA LYS A 98 16.84 16.55 14.28
C LYS A 98 18.07 16.79 13.40
N ASP A 99 17.99 17.78 12.50
CA ASP A 99 19.19 18.38 11.91
C ASP A 99 20.13 18.79 13.06
N ILE A 100 21.38 18.33 13.01
CA ILE A 100 22.48 18.72 13.92
C ILE A 100 23.33 19.76 13.18
#